data_AF-A0A976PYX0-F1
#
_entry.id   AF-A0A976PYX0-F1
#
_cell.length_a   1.000
_cell.length_b   1.000
_cell.length_c   1.000
_cell.angle_alpha   90.00
_cell.angle_beta   90.00
_cell.angle_gamma   90.00
#
_symmetry.space_group_name_H-M   'P 1'
#
loop_
_entity.id
_entity.type
_entity.pdbx_description
1 polymer ?
#
loop_
_entity_poly.entity_id
_entity_poly.type
_entity_poly.pdbx_seq_one_letter_code
_entity_poly.pdbx_strand_id
1 'polypeptide(L)' 'MAERIITRLKQENLLYSSESDEYRVRAISLEACEGNQQSIQQQHDEGIQNALKNWLTESTGGKAGNKRLKNLKR' A
#
# COMPACT_ATOMS: atom_id res chain seq x y z
N MET A 1 14.49 -8.70 -0.93
CA MET A 1 13.27 -8.83 -1.76
C MET A 1 13.61 -8.95 -3.24
N ALA A 2 14.46 -8.05 -3.78
CA ALA A 2 14.96 -8.10 -5.16
C ALA A 2 15.57 -9.45 -5.59
N GLU A 3 16.37 -10.11 -4.74
CA GLU A 3 16.96 -11.42 -5.10
C GLU A 3 15.92 -12.53 -5.32
N ARG A 4 14.77 -12.49 -4.62
CA ARG A 4 13.67 -13.44 -4.85
C ARG A 4 13.01 -13.21 -6.20
N ILE A 5 12.89 -11.96 -6.64
CA ILE A 5 12.32 -11.59 -7.94
C ILE A 5 13.25 -12.03 -9.06
N ILE A 6 14.55 -11.75 -8.94
CA ILE A 6 15.56 -12.18 -9.92
C ILE A 6 15.59 -13.71 -10.04
N THR A 7 15.58 -14.42 -8.91
CA THR A 7 15.55 -15.90 -8.91
C THR A 7 14.31 -16.44 -9.62
N ARG A 8 13.14 -15.82 -9.39
CA ARG A 8 11.89 -16.22 -10.04
C ARG A 8 11.89 -15.94 -11.55
N LEU A 9 12.41 -14.80 -11.98
CA LEU A 9 12.53 -14.46 -13.40
C LEU A 9 13.49 -15.39 -14.15
N LYS A 10 14.58 -15.83 -13.50
CA LYS A 10 15.46 -16.88 -14.03
C LYS A 10 14.75 -18.24 -14.13
N GLN A 11 13.97 -18.63 -13.11
CA GLN A 11 13.18 -19.87 -13.12
C GLN A 11 12.10 -19.89 -14.20
N GLU A 12 11.53 -18.73 -14.51
CA GLU A 12 10.51 -18.57 -15.56
C GLU A 12 11.13 -18.36 -16.97
N ASN A 13 12.46 -18.50 -17.11
CA ASN A 13 13.20 -18.32 -18.37
C ASN A 13 13.05 -16.92 -19.01
N LEU A 14 12.69 -15.92 -18.21
CA LEU A 14 12.49 -14.53 -18.65
C LEU A 14 13.77 -13.70 -18.62
N LEU A 15 14.87 -14.28 -18.12
CA LEU A 15 16.16 -13.63 -17.91
C LEU A 15 17.26 -14.57 -18.38
N TYR A 16 17.90 -14.24 -19.50
CA TYR A 16 19.05 -14.98 -20.02
C TYR A 16 20.33 -14.41 -19.38
N SER A 17 21.20 -15.33 -18.96
CA SER A 17 22.30 -15.15 -18.01
C SER A 17 23.50 -14.35 -18.53
N SER A 18 23.31 -13.12 -19.00
CA SER A 18 24.41 -12.17 -19.14
C SER A 18 24.56 -11.38 -17.84
N GLU A 19 25.79 -11.23 -17.34
CA GLU A 19 26.08 -10.51 -16.09
C GLU A 19 25.54 -9.06 -16.13
N SER A 20 25.49 -8.47 -17.34
CA SER A 20 24.92 -7.14 -17.57
C SER A 20 23.40 -7.09 -17.45
N ASP A 21 22.69 -8.13 -17.90
CA ASP A 21 21.22 -8.20 -17.83
C ASP A 21 20.77 -8.47 -16.40
N GLU A 22 21.51 -9.27 -15.64
CA GLU A 22 21.27 -9.47 -14.22
C GLU A 22 21.43 -8.17 -13.42
N TYR A 23 22.46 -7.38 -13.72
CA TYR A 23 22.66 -6.08 -13.10
C TYR A 23 21.51 -5.12 -13.40
N ARG A 24 21.07 -5.06 -14.67
CA ARG A 24 19.95 -4.21 -15.08
C ARG A 24 18.64 -4.62 -14.43
N VAL A 25 18.32 -5.91 -14.37
CA VAL A 25 17.09 -6.38 -13.72
C VAL A 25 17.15 -6.15 -12.21
N ARG A 26 18.33 -6.28 -11.59
CA ARG A 26 18.50 -5.92 -10.17
C ARG A 26 18.22 -4.44 -9.92
N ALA A 27 18.73 -3.56 -10.77
CA ALA A 27 18.47 -2.12 -10.69
C ALA A 27 16.97 -1.80 -10.84
N ILE A 28 16.32 -2.32 -11.88
CA ILE A 28 14.88 -2.14 -12.13
C ILE A 28 14.05 -2.68 -10.96
N SER A 29 14.42 -3.85 -10.43
CA SER A 29 13.70 -4.47 -9.30
C SER A 29 13.84 -3.65 -8.02
N LEU A 30 15.00 -3.06 -7.77
CA LEU A 30 15.23 -2.18 -6.62
C LEU A 30 14.42 -0.89 -6.75
N GLU A 31 14.46 -0.25 -7.91
CA GLU A 31 13.69 0.97 -8.21
C GLU A 31 12.17 0.73 -8.07
N ALA A 32 11.67 -0.39 -8.60
CA ALA A 32 10.27 -0.77 -8.46
C ALA A 32 9.88 -1.03 -7.00
N CYS A 33 10.78 -1.65 -6.21
CA CYS A 33 10.54 -1.85 -4.77
C CYS A 33 10.52 -0.51 -4.01
N GLU A 34 11.45 0.40 -4.28
CA GLU A 34 11.52 1.71 -3.62
C GLU A 34 10.30 2.59 -3.98
N GLY A 35 9.93 2.66 -5.25
CA GLY A 35 8.74 3.39 -5.69
C GLY A 35 7.44 2.85 -5.08
N ASN A 36 7.30 1.52 -5.01
CA ASN A 36 6.15 0.90 -4.34
C ASN A 36 6.16 1.15 -2.83
N GLN A 37 7.33 1.15 -2.18
CA GLN A 37 7.42 1.45 -0.75
C GLN A 37 6.99 2.89 -0.45
N GLN A 38 7.38 3.85 -1.27
CA GLN A 38 6.93 5.24 -1.14
C GLN A 38 5.41 5.38 -1.36
N SER A 39 4.87 4.71 -2.37
CA SER A 39 3.42 4.71 -2.65
C SER A 39 2.60 4.09 -1.51
N ILE A 40 3.05 2.96 -0.96
CA ILE A 40 2.40 2.32 0.21
C ILE A 40 2.46 3.24 1.43
N GLN A 41 3.60 3.91 1.66
CA GLN A 41 3.71 4.85 2.77
C GLN A 41 2.74 6.02 2.61
N GLN A 42 2.61 6.59 1.41
CA GLN A 42 1.62 7.64 1.13
C GLN A 42 0.19 7.17 1.37
N GLN A 43 -0.18 5.99 0.88
CA GLN A 43 -1.51 5.42 1.11
C GLN A 43 -1.79 5.16 2.61
N HIS A 44 -0.77 4.73 3.35
CA HIS A 44 -0.87 4.53 4.79
C HIS A 44 -1.08 5.86 5.52
N ASP A 45 -0.32 6.90 5.17
CA ASP A 45 -0.45 8.23 5.76
C ASP A 45 -1.82 8.87 5.45
N GLU A 46 -2.30 8.73 4.21
CA GLU A 46 -3.65 9.13 3.81
C GLU A 46 -4.74 8.34 4.58
N GLY A 47 -4.53 7.05 4.77
CA GLY A 47 -5.38 6.19 5.58
C GLY A 47 -5.48 6.65 7.03
N ILE A 48 -4.36 7.02 7.65
CA ILE A 48 -4.30 7.58 9.01
C ILE A 48 -5.08 8.90 9.06
N GLN A 49 -4.85 9.82 8.13
CA GLN A 49 -5.55 11.11 8.11
C GLN A 49 -7.06 10.93 7.96
N ASN A 50 -7.50 10.02 7.10
CA ASN A 50 -8.92 9.68 6.94
C ASN A 50 -9.51 9.04 8.20
N ALA A 51 -8.78 8.12 8.84
CA ALA A 51 -9.21 7.51 10.10
C ALA A 51 -9.35 8.54 11.22
N LEU A 52 -8.39 9.46 11.35
CA LEU A 52 -8.44 10.56 12.32
C LEU A 52 -9.60 11.53 12.05
N LYS A 53 -9.83 11.88 10.78
CA LYS A 53 -10.97 12.71 10.36
C LYS A 53 -12.30 12.03 10.68
N ASN A 54 -12.42 10.74 10.39
CA ASN A 54 -13.61 9.96 10.71
C ASN A 54 -13.80 9.87 12.23
N TRP A 55 -12.75 9.61 13.00
CA TRP A 55 -12.82 9.57 14.45
C TRP A 55 -13.26 10.92 15.06
N LEU A 56 -12.69 12.03 14.59
CA LEU A 56 -13.05 13.38 15.04
C LEU A 56 -14.51 13.71 14.71
N THR A 57 -14.98 13.31 13.53
CA THR A 57 -16.36 13.57 13.07
C THR A 57 -17.38 12.61 13.68
N GLU A 58 -17.01 11.35 13.97
CA GLU A 58 -17.83 10.40 14.72
C GLU A 58 -17.97 10.76 16.21
N SER A 59 -16.94 11.41 16.76
CA SER A 59 -16.96 11.99 18.12
C SER A 59 -17.89 13.21 18.22
N THR A 60 -17.95 14.05 17.17
CA THR A 60 -18.71 15.32 17.18
C THR A 60 -20.13 15.21 16.61
N GLY A 61 -20.37 14.27 15.70
CA GLY A 61 -21.69 14.01 15.11
C GLY A 61 -22.13 12.59 15.42
N GLY A 62 -22.88 12.43 16.52
CA GLY A 62 -23.24 11.14 17.12
C GLY A 62 -23.46 10.01 16.10
N LYS A 63 -22.77 8.89 16.36
CA LYS A 63 -22.76 7.63 15.59
C LYS A 63 -24.06 7.37 14.84
N ALA A 64 -24.00 6.78 13.64
CA ALA A 64 -25.20 6.46 12.86
C ALA A 64 -26.31 5.74 13.68
N GLY A 65 -25.92 4.90 14.66
CA GLY A 65 -26.83 4.32 15.65
C GLY A 65 -27.54 5.35 16.55
N ASN A 66 -26.86 6.40 17.02
CA ASN A 66 -27.44 7.47 17.83
C ASN A 66 -28.41 8.36 17.03
N LYS A 67 -28.15 8.59 15.74
CA LYS A 67 -29.13 9.25 14.85
C LYS A 67 -30.41 8.42 14.71
N ARG A 68 -30.29 7.09 14.56
CA ARG A 68 -31.44 6.17 14.50
C ARG A 68 -32.23 6.15 15.82
N LEU A 69 -31.55 6.15 16.97
CA LEU A 69 -32.19 6.20 18.29
C LEU A 69 -32.93 7.51 18.56
N LYS A 70 -32.46 8.65 18.03
CA LYS A 70 -33.15 9.95 18.16
C LYS A 70 -34.51 9.96 17.44
N ASN A 71 -34.64 9.25 16.32
CA ASN A 71 -35.88 9.16 15.55
C ASN A 71 -36.91 8.18 16.14
N LEU A 72 -36.50 7.31 17.08
CA LEU A 72 -37.38 6.36 17.77
C LEU A 72 -38.01 6.92 19.06
N LYS A 73 -37.56 8.10 19.52
CA LYS A 73 -38.10 8.79 20.71
C LYS A 73 -39.15 9.86 20.39
N ARG A 74 -39.68 9.88 19.16
CA ARG A 74 -40.81 10.73 18.77
C ARG A 74 -42.04 9.87 18.55
#